data_AF-A0A6J4XJR2-F1
#
_entry.id   AF-A0A6J4XJR2-F1
#
_cell.length_a   1.000
_cell.length_b   1.000
_cell.length_c   1.000
_cell.angle_alpha   90.00
_cell.angle_beta   90.00
_cell.angle_gamma   90.00
#
_symmetry.space_group_name_H-M   'P 1'
#
loop_
_entity.id
_entity.type
_entity.pdbx_description
1 polymer ?
#
loop_
_entity_poly.entity_id
_entity_poly.type
_entity_poly.pdbx_seq_one_letter_code
_entity_poly.pdbx_strand_id
1 'polypeptide(L)'
;MKKWITDHPYFWTSIIFLIIMIIGWQMLYWRVENFAFLLLLYFIVTLGIRLDDISRKIGGGVGNPRVGSGENENLISQLNDIKVSIRALNVTLKKMMEKIEKEEQ
;
A
#
# COMPACT_ATOMS: atom_id res chain seq x y z
N MET A 1 10.11 -16.06 2.47
CA MET A 1 10.13 -16.12 0.99
C MET A 1 8.77 -15.80 0.35
N LYS A 2 7.64 -16.31 0.85
CA LYS A 2 6.31 -16.14 0.22
C LYS A 2 5.83 -14.67 0.06
N LYS A 3 6.27 -13.75 0.94
CA LYS A 3 5.89 -12.32 0.88
C LYS A 3 6.51 -11.55 -0.31
N TRP A 4 7.74 -11.90 -0.71
CA TRP A 4 8.46 -11.19 -1.78
C TRP A 4 7.82 -11.37 -3.16
N ILE A 5 7.16 -12.50 -3.38
CA ILE A 5 6.43 -12.79 -4.62
C ILE A 5 5.23 -11.86 -4.80
N THR A 6 4.62 -11.45 -3.70
CA THR A 6 3.38 -10.70 -3.76
C THR A 6 3.59 -9.19 -3.69
N ASP A 7 4.76 -8.70 -3.29
CA ASP A 7 5.05 -7.25 -3.20
C ASP A 7 5.43 -6.65 -4.56
N HIS A 8 5.91 -7.44 -5.51
CA HIS A 8 6.28 -6.97 -6.85
C HIS A 8 5.72 -7.85 -7.97
N PRO A 9 4.39 -7.82 -8.23
CA PRO A 9 3.77 -8.64 -9.27
C PRO A 9 4.36 -8.38 -10.66
N TYR A 10 4.74 -7.13 -10.96
CA TYR A 10 5.39 -6.76 -12.22
C TYR A 10 6.73 -7.48 -12.45
N PHE A 11 7.54 -7.61 -11.41
CA PHE A 11 8.86 -8.24 -11.50
C PHE A 11 8.75 -9.72 -11.91
N TRP A 12 7.77 -10.43 -11.33
CA TRP A 12 7.51 -11.83 -11.67
C TRP A 12 6.95 -11.99 -13.07
N THR A 13 6.03 -11.12 -13.49
CA THR A 13 5.53 -11.17 -14.87
C THR A 13 6.62 -10.94 -15.90
N SER A 14 7.53 -9.99 -15.67
CA SER A 14 8.65 -9.76 -16.58
C SER A 14 9.62 -10.95 -16.63
N ILE A 15 9.90 -11.60 -15.49
CA ILE A 15 10.75 -12.80 -15.45
C ILE A 15 10.12 -13.94 -16.25
N ILE A 16 8.81 -14.19 -16.07
CA ILE A 16 8.11 -15.27 -16.78
C ILE A 16 8.15 -15.01 -18.30
N PHE A 17 7.88 -13.77 -18.72
CA PHE A 17 7.96 -13.41 -20.13
C PHE A 17 9.37 -13.53 -20.71
N LEU A 18 10.40 -13.18 -19.92
CA LEU A 18 11.80 -13.36 -20.32
C LEU A 18 12.14 -14.84 -20.55
N ILE A 19 11.70 -15.72 -19.65
CA ILE A 19 11.90 -17.18 -19.78
C ILE A 19 11.20 -17.69 -21.04
N ILE A 20 9.95 -17.30 -21.28
CA ILE A 20 9.20 -17.69 -22.48
C ILE A 20 9.90 -17.17 -23.74
N MET A 21 10.44 -15.95 -23.72
CA MET A 21 11.19 -15.37 -24.83
C MET A 21 12.44 -16.20 -25.16
N ILE A 22 13.22 -16.59 -24.15
CA ILE A 22 14.44 -17.39 -24.31
C ILE A 22 14.11 -18.78 -24.87
N ILE A 23 13.10 -19.45 -24.30
CA ILE A 23 12.67 -20.78 -24.75
C ILE A 23 12.10 -20.71 -26.17
N GLY A 24 11.27 -19.72 -26.46
CA GLY A 24 10.69 -19.52 -27.79
C GLY A 24 11.73 -19.28 -28.87
N TRP A 25 12.80 -18.55 -28.54
CA TRP A 25 13.95 -18.35 -29.43
C TRP A 25 14.75 -19.64 -29.63
N GLN A 26 15.07 -20.36 -28.55
CA GLN A 26 16.01 -21.48 -28.59
C GLN A 26 15.38 -22.81 -29.07
N MET A 27 14.13 -23.07 -28.73
CA MET A 27 13.45 -24.36 -28.98
C MET A 27 12.42 -24.32 -30.10
N LEU A 28 11.74 -23.19 -30.30
CA LEU A 28 10.59 -23.10 -31.22
C LEU A 28 10.87 -22.33 -32.52
N TYR A 29 12.10 -21.83 -32.72
CA TYR A 29 12.48 -21.03 -33.90
C TYR A 29 11.47 -19.92 -34.19
N TRP A 30 11.06 -19.19 -33.15
CA TRP A 30 10.03 -18.19 -33.28
C TRP A 30 10.39 -17.11 -34.31
N ARG A 31 9.46 -16.89 -35.25
CA ARG A 31 9.52 -15.79 -36.20
C ARG A 31 9.06 -14.49 -35.54
N VAL A 32 9.29 -13.37 -36.21
CA VAL A 32 8.92 -12.01 -35.75
C VAL A 32 7.45 -11.92 -35.34
N GLU A 33 6.56 -12.63 -36.02
CA GLU A 33 5.12 -12.70 -35.69
C GLU A 33 4.87 -13.24 -34.26
N ASN A 34 5.61 -14.26 -33.84
CA ASN A 34 5.48 -14.85 -32.51
C ASN A 34 6.01 -13.91 -31.42
N PHE A 35 7.06 -13.15 -31.71
CA PHE A 35 7.55 -12.11 -30.81
C PHE A 35 6.58 -10.93 -30.68
N ALA A 36 5.95 -10.52 -31.78
CA ALA A 36 4.92 -9.49 -31.76
C ALA A 36 3.71 -9.94 -30.93
N PHE A 37 3.30 -11.21 -31.07
CA PHE A 37 2.23 -11.80 -30.26
C PHE A 37 2.61 -11.88 -28.78
N LEU A 38 3.85 -12.29 -28.47
CA LEU A 38 4.35 -12.33 -27.09
C LEU A 38 4.37 -10.93 -26.46
N LEU A 39 4.80 -9.92 -27.22
CA LEU A 39 4.82 -8.53 -26.76
C LEU A 39 3.40 -7.99 -26.53
N LEU A 40 2.47 -8.31 -27.41
CA LEU A 40 1.05 -7.97 -27.25
C LEU A 40 0.48 -8.62 -25.98
N LEU A 41 0.78 -9.90 -25.76
CA LEU A 41 0.33 -10.62 -24.56
C LEU A 41 0.94 -10.00 -23.29
N TYR A 42 2.22 -9.65 -23.31
CA TYR A 42 2.88 -8.93 -22.21
C TYR A 42 2.18 -7.60 -21.93
N PHE A 43 1.83 -6.86 -22.98
CA PHE A 43 1.12 -5.59 -22.85
C PHE A 43 -0.27 -5.77 -22.21
N ILE A 44 -1.06 -6.76 -22.65
CA ILE A 44 -2.38 -7.05 -22.09
C ILE A 44 -2.26 -7.47 -20.61
N VAL A 45 -1.32 -8.36 -20.27
CA VAL A 45 -1.12 -8.82 -18.89
C VAL A 45 -0.67 -7.68 -17.98
N THR A 46 0.29 -6.86 -18.42
CA THR A 46 0.77 -5.71 -17.64
C THR A 46 -0.30 -4.62 -17.50
N LEU A 47 -1.14 -4.42 -18.52
CA LEU A 47 -2.33 -3.58 -18.44
C LEU A 47 -3.32 -4.13 -17.42
N GLY A 48 -3.58 -5.43 -17.43
CA GLY A 48 -4.45 -6.08 -16.44
C GLY A 48 -3.98 -5.83 -15.01
N ILE A 49 -2.68 -5.99 -14.73
CA ILE A 49 -2.11 -5.72 -13.40
C ILE A 49 -2.18 -4.22 -13.06
N ARG A 50 -1.94 -3.32 -14.03
CA ARG A 50 -2.10 -1.87 -13.80
C ARG A 50 -3.55 -1.47 -13.56
N LEU A 51 -4.49 -2.02 -14.32
CA LEU A 51 -5.93 -1.77 -14.15
C LEU A 51 -6.41 -2.32 -12.82
N ASP A 52 -5.91 -3.48 -12.39
CA ASP A 52 -6.16 -4.04 -11.06
C ASP A 52 -5.59 -3.15 -9.94
N ASP A 53 -4.35 -2.66 -10.07
CA ASP A 53 -3.76 -1.75 -9.07
C ASP A 53 -4.48 -0.39 -9.04
N ILE A 54 -4.86 0.15 -10.20
CA ILE A 54 -5.67 1.38 -10.30
C ILE A 54 -7.07 1.14 -9.72
N SER A 55 -7.72 0.03 -10.04
CA SER A 55 -9.02 -0.36 -9.49
C SER A 55 -8.94 -0.54 -7.98
N ARG A 56 -7.86 -1.11 -7.45
CA ARG A 56 -7.63 -1.24 -6.01
C ARG A 56 -7.36 0.10 -5.35
N LYS A 57 -6.69 1.04 -6.02
CA LYS A 57 -6.49 2.43 -5.55
C LYS A 57 -7.75 3.27 -5.59
N ILE A 58 -8.65 3.01 -6.55
CA ILE A 58 -9.91 3.77 -6.72
C ILE A 58 -11.04 3.15 -5.89
N GLY A 59 -11.17 1.82 -5.88
CA GLY A 59 -12.19 1.06 -5.15
C GLY A 59 -11.83 0.75 -3.70
N GLY A 60 -10.54 0.80 -3.34
CA GLY A 60 -10.06 0.79 -1.96
C GLY A 60 -10.00 2.21 -1.42
N GLY A 61 -11.13 2.73 -0.95
CA GLY A 61 -11.15 4.02 -0.23
C GLY A 61 -10.11 4.03 0.89
N VAL A 62 -9.20 5.02 0.88
CA VAL A 62 -8.33 5.42 2.01
C VAL A 62 -7.61 4.25 2.73
N GLY A 63 -7.28 3.16 2.02
CA GLY A 63 -6.80 1.92 2.63
C GLY A 63 -5.59 1.34 1.91
N ASN A 64 -4.41 1.80 2.34
CA ASN A 64 -3.09 1.40 1.87
C ASN A 64 -2.91 -0.13 1.70
N PRO A 65 -2.53 -0.66 0.52
CA PRO A 65 -2.21 -2.07 0.39
C PRO A 65 -0.75 -2.30 0.84
N ARG A 66 -0.61 -2.78 2.07
CA ARG A 66 0.57 -3.37 2.71
C ARG A 66 1.64 -2.41 3.26
N VAL A 67 1.46 -2.05 4.52
CA VAL A 67 2.52 -2.18 5.53
C VAL A 67 1.89 -2.82 6.76
N GLY A 68 2.55 -3.81 7.36
CA GLY A 68 1.97 -4.69 8.36
C GLY A 68 1.38 -3.95 9.57
N SER A 69 0.39 -4.61 10.21
CA SER A 69 -0.13 -4.51 11.59
C SER A 69 0.18 -3.28 12.47
N GLY A 70 1.40 -2.72 12.43
CA GLY A 70 1.86 -1.59 13.23
C GLY A 70 1.28 -0.21 12.87
N GLU A 71 0.71 0.03 11.69
CA GLU A 71 0.18 1.38 11.36
C GLU A 71 -1.16 1.65 12.07
N ASN A 72 -2.04 0.66 12.16
CA ASN A 72 -3.26 0.75 12.99
C ASN A 72 -2.93 0.79 14.48
N GLU A 73 -1.90 0.05 14.93
CA GLU A 73 -1.39 0.13 16.30
C GLU A 73 -0.86 1.53 16.61
N ASN A 74 -0.18 2.18 15.66
CA ASN A 74 0.33 3.55 15.77
C ASN A 74 -0.79 4.61 15.75
N LEU A 75 -1.82 4.42 14.91
CA LEU A 75 -2.99 5.30 14.92
C LEU A 75 -3.79 5.19 16.23
N ILE A 76 -3.95 3.98 16.76
CA ILE A 76 -4.60 3.75 18.06
C ILE A 76 -3.76 4.33 19.20
N SER A 77 -2.44 4.20 19.16
CA SER A 77 -1.56 4.81 20.16
C SER A 77 -1.60 6.34 20.10
N GLN A 78 -1.55 6.93 18.90
CA GLN A 78 -1.68 8.39 18.72
C GLN A 78 -3.04 8.90 19.22
N LEU A 79 -4.13 8.17 18.96
CA LEU A 79 -5.45 8.55 19.44
C LEU A 79 -5.54 8.49 20.97
N ASN A 80 -4.86 7.52 21.58
CA ASN A 80 -4.77 7.42 23.04
C ASN A 80 -3.92 8.55 23.64
N ASP A 81 -2.82 8.92 22.99
CA ASP A 81 -1.97 10.05 23.41
C ASP A 81 -2.71 11.39 23.31
N ILE A 82 -3.51 11.58 22.26
CA ILE A 82 -4.41 12.74 22.12
C ILE A 82 -5.44 12.75 23.26
N LYS A 83 -6.05 11.60 23.58
CA LYS A 83 -7.03 11.49 24.68
C LYS A 83 -6.40 11.86 26.04
N VAL A 84 -5.19 11.39 26.32
CA VAL A 84 -4.46 11.72 27.55
C VAL A 84 -4.14 13.22 27.61
N SER A 85 -3.67 13.80 26.50
CA SER A 85 -3.34 15.22 26.39
C SER A 85 -4.56 16.12 26.62
N ILE A 86 -5.71 15.78 26.03
CA ILE A 86 -6.98 16.50 26.26
C ILE A 86 -7.39 16.43 27.74
N ARG A 87 -7.23 15.27 28.38
CA ARG A 87 -7.55 15.12 29.82
C ARG A 87 -6.65 15.98 30.70
N ALA A 88 -5.35 16.02 30.40
CA ALA A 88 -4.38 16.86 31.12
C ALA A 88 -4.67 18.35 30.96
N LEU A 89 -5.04 18.78 29.74
CA LEU A 89 -5.49 20.14 29.47
C LEU A 89 -6.74 20.47 30.27
N ASN A 90 -7.74 19.59 30.30
CA ASN A 90 -8.97 19.82 31.04
C ASN A 90 -8.74 19.96 32.56
N VAL A 91 -7.85 19.16 33.14
CA VAL A 91 -7.47 19.28 34.56
C VAL A 91 -6.75 20.60 34.83
N THR A 92 -5.85 21.01 33.94
CA THR A 92 -5.13 22.29 34.05
C THR A 92 -6.10 23.46 33.97
N LEU A 93 -7.05 23.41 33.05
CA LEU A 93 -8.06 24.44 32.84
C LEU A 93 -8.99 24.55 34.06
N LYS A 94 -9.40 23.42 34.64
CA LYS A 94 -10.16 23.39 35.89
C LYS A 94 -9.40 24.02 37.05
N LYS A 95 -8.11 23.70 37.20
CA LYS A 95 -7.25 24.30 38.25
C LYS A 95 -7.08 25.81 38.07
N MET A 96 -7.00 26.29 36.83
CA MET A 96 -6.94 27.73 36.55
C MET A 96 -8.26 28.41 36.89
N MET A 97 -9.40 27.82 36.53
CA MET A 97 -10.72 28.34 36.93
C MET A 97 -10.87 28.40 38.46
N GLU A 98 -10.52 27.33 39.18
CA GLU A 98 -10.57 27.31 40.65
C GLU A 98 -9.61 28.33 41.30
N LYS A 99 -8.51 28.67 40.63
CA LYS A 99 -7.56 29.70 41.10
C LYS A 99 -8.09 31.11 40.86
N ILE A 100 -8.70 31.36 39.71
CA ILE A 100 -9.34 32.63 39.36
C ILE A 100 -10.53 32.90 40.31
N GLU A 101 -11.36 31.90 40.57
CA GLU A 101 -12.51 32.01 41.48
C GLU A 101 -12.11 32.30 42.94
N LYS A 102 -10.90 31.86 43.35
CA LYS A 102 -10.32 32.17 44.67
C LYS A 102 -9.61 33.53 44.74
N GLU A 103 -9.24 34.11 43.60
CA GLU A 103 -8.65 35.45 43.53
C GLU A 103 -9.73 36.54 43.39
N GLU A 104 -10.96 36.17 43.00
CA GLU A 104 -12.14 37.05 42.93
C GLU A 104 -12.98 37.08 44.23
N GLN A 105 -12.69 36.25 45.24
CA GLN A 105 -13.25 36.30 46.60
C GLN A 105 -12.31 36.99 47.59
#